data_AF-A0A814UX66-F1
#
_entry.id   AF-A0A814UX66-F1
#
_cell.length_a   1.000
_cell.length_b   1.000
_cell.length_c   1.000
_cell.angle_alpha   90.00
_cell.angle_beta   90.00
_cell.angle_gamma   90.00
#
_symmetry.space_group_name_H-M   'P 1'
#
loop_
_entity.id
_entity.type
_entity.pdbx_description
1 polymer ?
#
loop_
_entity_poly.entity_id
_entity_poly.type
_entity_poly.pdbx_seq_one_letter_code
_entity_poly.pdbx_strand_id
1 'polypeptide(L)'
;MSIKLLESVKGSPQDHQKISKFYDSQKPATIQQKIHLTNEHDADVRKACRTLPQLKESLFQLHPGCRLEATLGIGYNKTQEWLTRANIPFPKSFIEFQEKEGPTGKYMPSTKGNLMLHIRSNRKDLCFELGRQFCQSIPDDSIAKLDETFGFAYMSSETNGLSQDFTGFEDGNENPKEDEQRAKAALICDGHDIPIHVGGSFALTQKWKHNLFKWNELSQEEQENIMGRTKGEESKKIRPKVSTSHVARTDLKENGIDIKVALKRDTSTQSK
;
A
#
# COMPACT_ATOMS: atom_id res chain seq x y z
N MET A 1 -16.72 -21.06 -0.47
CA MET A 1 -15.81 -20.77 -1.60
C MET A 1 -14.98 -19.55 -1.21
N SER A 2 -13.93 -19.76 -0.42
CA SER A 2 -13.21 -18.70 0.28
C SER A 2 -12.38 -17.87 -0.70
N ILE A 3 -12.66 -16.57 -0.79
CA ILE A 3 -11.68 -15.60 -1.25
C ILE A 3 -10.67 -15.48 -0.10
N LYS A 4 -9.78 -16.46 0.00
CA LYS A 4 -8.53 -16.31 0.71
C LYS A 4 -7.78 -15.21 -0.02
N LEU A 5 -7.33 -14.18 0.69
CA LEU A 5 -6.07 -13.57 0.32
C LEU A 5 -5.10 -14.74 0.11
N LEU A 6 -4.69 -14.96 -1.13
CA LEU A 6 -3.50 -15.72 -1.43
C LEU A 6 -2.38 -14.83 -0.85
N GLU A 7 -1.92 -15.02 0.38
CA GLU A 7 -1.39 -16.26 0.95
C GLU A 7 -2.09 -16.63 2.29
N SER A 8 -2.82 -17.75 2.33
CA SER A 8 -3.09 -18.42 3.61
C SER A 8 -1.82 -19.14 4.01
N VAL A 9 -0.95 -18.43 4.71
CA VAL A 9 0.09 -19.09 5.46
C VAL A 9 -0.52 -19.48 6.81
N LYS A 10 -0.83 -20.77 6.96
CA LYS A 10 -1.26 -21.33 8.25
C LYS A 10 -0.19 -20.94 9.26
N GLY A 11 -0.57 -20.21 10.31
CA GLY A 11 0.33 -19.72 11.34
C GLY A 11 1.25 -20.83 11.84
N SER A 12 2.48 -20.83 11.34
CA SER A 12 3.62 -21.43 11.98
C SER A 12 4.63 -20.31 12.26
N PRO A 13 5.43 -20.40 13.34
CA PRO A 13 6.45 -19.41 13.66
C PRO A 13 7.45 -19.12 12.52
N GLN A 14 7.55 -20.01 11.53
CA GLN A 14 8.41 -19.86 10.35
C GLN A 14 7.88 -18.84 9.33
N ASP A 15 6.59 -18.52 9.39
CA ASP A 15 5.92 -17.66 8.41
C ASP A 15 5.97 -16.18 8.78
N HIS A 16 6.14 -15.90 10.07
CA HIS A 16 6.44 -14.58 10.58
C HIS A 16 7.77 -14.07 9.97
N GLN A 17 8.75 -14.95 9.74
CA GLN A 17 10.04 -14.59 9.14
C GLN A 17 9.98 -14.11 7.69
N LYS A 18 8.91 -14.39 6.93
CA LYS A 18 8.80 -13.96 5.52
C LYS A 18 8.40 -12.49 5.39
N ILE A 19 7.72 -11.92 6.39
CA ILE A 19 7.29 -10.51 6.39
C ILE A 19 8.48 -9.57 6.68
N SER A 20 9.53 -10.04 7.38
CA SER A 20 10.68 -9.22 7.82
C SER A 20 11.74 -8.99 6.75
N LYS A 21 12.13 -10.04 6.01
CA LYS A 21 13.32 -9.97 5.14
C LYS A 21 13.21 -8.99 3.97
N PHE A 22 12.02 -8.44 3.71
CA PHE A 22 11.78 -7.52 2.61
C PHE A 22 12.02 -6.04 2.95
N TYR A 23 11.90 -5.67 4.23
CA TYR A 23 12.03 -4.26 4.64
C TYR A 23 13.47 -3.78 4.72
N ASP A 24 14.46 -4.67 4.59
CA ASP A 24 15.78 -4.43 5.17
C ASP A 24 16.97 -4.62 4.21
N SER A 25 16.90 -4.23 2.93
CA SER A 25 18.17 -4.03 2.18
C SER A 25 18.13 -3.45 0.76
N GLN A 26 17.05 -3.48 -0.02
CA GLN A 26 17.13 -3.03 -1.42
C GLN A 26 15.90 -2.28 -1.94
N LYS A 27 16.22 -1.09 -2.47
CA LYS A 27 15.43 -0.02 -3.09
C LYS A 27 14.46 -0.57 -4.16
N PRO A 28 13.20 -0.93 -3.83
CA PRO A 28 12.35 -1.64 -4.77
C PRO A 28 11.74 -0.67 -5.80
N ALA A 29 11.68 -1.11 -7.04
CA ALA A 29 10.76 -0.54 -8.01
C ALA A 29 9.36 -1.05 -7.67
N THR A 30 8.35 -0.20 -7.88
CA THR A 30 6.96 -0.57 -7.62
C THR A 30 6.09 -0.20 -8.81
N ILE A 31 5.01 -0.94 -8.97
CA ILE A 31 3.93 -0.58 -9.88
C ILE A 31 2.63 -0.71 -9.10
N GLN A 32 1.85 0.35 -9.11
CA GLN A 32 0.48 0.33 -8.65
C GLN A 32 -0.45 0.44 -9.85
N GLN A 33 -1.27 -0.58 -10.05
CA GLN A 33 -2.33 -0.60 -11.05
C GLN A 33 -3.67 -0.54 -10.33
N LYS A 34 -4.51 0.39 -10.79
CA LYS A 34 -5.88 0.52 -10.35
C LYS A 34 -6.78 0.27 -11.56
N ILE A 35 -7.53 -0.81 -11.48
CA ILE A 35 -8.31 -1.34 -12.59
C ILE A 35 -9.79 -1.03 -12.33
N HIS A 36 -10.39 -0.33 -13.27
CA HIS A 36 -11.82 -0.10 -13.34
C HIS A 36 -12.40 -1.13 -14.31
N LEU A 37 -13.35 -1.91 -13.83
CA LEU A 37 -13.97 -2.99 -14.58
C LEU A 37 -15.32 -2.54 -15.15
N THR A 38 -15.69 -3.12 -16.29
CA THR A 38 -17.09 -3.13 -16.74
C THR A 38 -17.90 -4.14 -15.91
N ASN A 39 -19.18 -4.32 -16.25
CA ASN A 39 -20.02 -5.37 -15.64
C ASN A 39 -19.94 -6.71 -16.38
N GLU A 40 -19.12 -6.81 -17.43
CA GLU A 40 -18.99 -8.00 -18.28
C GLU A 40 -17.98 -9.01 -17.72
N HIS A 41 -18.22 -10.29 -18.01
CA HIS A 41 -17.35 -11.44 -17.69
C HIS A 41 -16.85 -11.52 -16.25
N ASP A 42 -17.69 -11.13 -15.29
CA ASP A 42 -17.39 -11.15 -13.86
C ASP A 42 -16.85 -12.51 -13.33
N ALA A 43 -17.29 -13.63 -13.93
CA ALA A 43 -16.74 -14.95 -13.62
C ALA A 43 -15.28 -15.12 -14.06
N ASP A 44 -14.93 -14.62 -15.24
CA ASP A 44 -13.57 -14.68 -15.79
C ASP A 44 -12.63 -13.69 -15.09
N VAL A 45 -13.12 -12.49 -14.73
CA VAL A 45 -12.37 -11.58 -13.84
C VAL A 45 -12.01 -12.28 -12.52
N ARG A 46 -12.95 -12.96 -11.87
CA ARG A 46 -12.65 -13.72 -10.65
C ARG A 46 -11.66 -14.86 -10.90
N LYS A 47 -11.70 -15.49 -12.08
CA LYS A 47 -10.73 -16.51 -12.48
C LYS A 47 -9.34 -15.89 -12.63
N ALA A 48 -9.22 -14.75 -13.29
CA ALA A 48 -8.00 -13.97 -13.44
C ALA A 48 -7.40 -13.57 -12.07
N CYS A 49 -8.21 -13.09 -11.13
CA CYS A 49 -7.77 -12.78 -9.76
C CYS A 49 -7.10 -13.98 -9.08
N ARG A 50 -7.54 -15.21 -9.36
CA ARG A 50 -6.96 -16.44 -8.79
C ARG A 50 -5.65 -16.86 -9.46
N THR A 51 -5.31 -16.35 -10.65
CA THR A 51 -4.07 -16.72 -11.34
C THR A 51 -2.86 -15.96 -10.82
N LEU A 52 -3.05 -14.81 -10.16
CA LEU A 52 -1.97 -13.92 -9.72
C LEU A 52 -0.83 -14.64 -8.95
N PRO A 53 -1.09 -15.54 -7.98
CA PRO A 53 -0.01 -16.22 -7.27
C PRO A 53 0.81 -17.13 -8.17
N GLN A 54 0.16 -17.80 -9.13
CA GLN A 54 0.85 -18.66 -10.08
C GLN A 54 1.68 -17.86 -11.09
N LEU A 55 1.19 -16.69 -11.53
CA LEU A 55 1.96 -15.75 -12.36
C LEU A 55 3.20 -15.26 -11.59
N LYS A 56 3.02 -14.84 -10.33
CA LYS A 56 4.11 -14.41 -9.44
C LYS A 56 5.15 -15.52 -9.26
N GLU A 57 4.71 -16.72 -8.93
CA GLU A 57 5.59 -17.87 -8.68
C GLU A 57 6.37 -18.25 -9.95
N SER A 58 5.72 -18.24 -11.11
CA SER A 58 6.37 -18.55 -12.39
C SER A 58 7.50 -17.56 -12.69
N LEU A 59 7.27 -16.26 -12.50
CA LEU A 59 8.31 -15.24 -12.68
C LEU A 59 9.42 -15.35 -11.63
N PHE A 60 9.07 -15.69 -10.37
CA PHE A 60 10.05 -15.90 -9.31
C PHE A 60 10.98 -17.08 -9.60
N GLN A 61 10.44 -18.19 -10.12
CA GLN A 61 11.23 -19.37 -10.50
C GLN A 61 12.19 -19.10 -11.67
N LEU A 62 11.75 -18.31 -12.66
CA LEU A 62 12.59 -17.90 -13.78
C LEU A 62 13.65 -16.87 -13.39
N HIS A 63 13.39 -16.09 -12.35
CA HIS A 63 14.25 -14.99 -11.91
C HIS A 63 14.49 -15.05 -10.39
N PRO A 64 15.24 -16.06 -9.90
CA PRO A 64 15.52 -16.19 -8.48
C PRO A 64 16.23 -14.95 -7.95
N GLY A 65 15.85 -14.50 -6.74
CA GLY A 65 16.41 -13.30 -6.11
C GLY A 65 15.76 -11.98 -6.55
N CYS A 66 14.74 -11.99 -7.42
CA CYS A 66 14.02 -10.79 -7.83
C CYS A 66 13.16 -10.14 -6.74
N ARG A 67 12.96 -10.83 -5.61
CA ARG A 67 12.11 -10.39 -4.49
C ARG A 67 10.75 -9.84 -4.98
N LEU A 68 10.13 -10.54 -5.93
CA LEU A 68 8.86 -10.15 -6.54
C LEU A 68 7.71 -10.42 -5.57
N GLU A 69 7.00 -9.35 -5.21
CA GLU A 69 5.81 -9.39 -4.37
C GLU A 69 4.63 -8.74 -5.09
N ALA A 70 3.44 -9.25 -4.83
CA ALA A 70 2.22 -8.68 -5.34
C ALA A 70 1.10 -8.76 -4.30
N THR A 71 0.32 -7.69 -4.18
CA THR A 71 -0.90 -7.64 -3.37
C THR A 71 -2.06 -7.22 -4.26
N LEU A 72 -3.13 -8.01 -4.25
CA LEU A 72 -4.38 -7.69 -4.92
C LEU A 72 -5.43 -7.22 -3.89
N GLY A 73 -5.84 -5.96 -4.00
CA GLY A 73 -6.98 -5.39 -3.32
C GLY A 73 -8.22 -5.46 -4.20
N ILE A 74 -9.38 -5.70 -3.58
CA ILE A 74 -10.68 -5.67 -4.23
C ILE A 74 -11.44 -4.47 -3.65
N GLY A 75 -11.96 -3.60 -4.51
CA GLY A 75 -12.68 -2.40 -4.09
C GLY A 75 -13.92 -2.73 -3.27
N TYR A 76 -14.40 -1.76 -2.48
CA TYR A 76 -15.51 -1.93 -1.55
C TYR A 76 -16.75 -2.55 -2.22
N ASN A 77 -17.27 -1.92 -3.27
CA ASN A 77 -18.47 -2.39 -3.97
C ASN A 77 -18.30 -3.79 -4.59
N LYS A 78 -17.12 -4.09 -5.16
CA LYS A 78 -16.85 -5.42 -5.73
C LYS A 78 -16.68 -6.48 -4.67
N THR A 79 -16.10 -6.13 -3.53
CA THR A 79 -16.04 -7.02 -2.36
C THR A 79 -17.45 -7.34 -1.88
N GLN A 80 -18.32 -6.33 -1.77
CA GLN A 80 -19.71 -6.54 -1.37
C GLN A 80 -20.44 -7.47 -2.34
N GLU A 81 -20.37 -7.18 -3.64
CA GLU A 81 -20.97 -8.00 -4.70
C GLU A 81 -20.48 -9.47 -4.65
N TRP A 82 -19.17 -9.68 -4.60
CA TRP A 82 -18.59 -11.02 -4.66
C TRP A 82 -18.79 -11.83 -3.38
N LEU A 83 -18.75 -11.20 -2.21
CA LEU A 83 -19.01 -11.87 -0.94
C LEU A 83 -20.49 -12.24 -0.80
N THR A 84 -21.42 -11.34 -1.17
CA THR A 84 -22.86 -11.66 -1.20
C THR A 84 -23.12 -12.84 -2.12
N ARG A 85 -22.54 -12.85 -3.33
CA ARG A 85 -22.68 -13.97 -4.28
C ARG A 85 -22.14 -15.29 -3.71
N ALA A 86 -21.05 -15.23 -2.96
CA ALA A 86 -20.41 -16.41 -2.35
C ALA A 86 -21.06 -16.84 -1.03
N ASN A 87 -22.12 -16.15 -0.58
CA ASN A 87 -22.71 -16.29 0.74
C ASN A 87 -21.67 -16.19 1.87
N ILE A 88 -20.74 -15.25 1.74
CA ILE A 88 -19.72 -14.94 2.74
C ILE A 88 -20.13 -13.64 3.44
N PRO A 89 -20.17 -13.60 4.79
CA PRO A 89 -20.47 -12.36 5.51
C PRO A 89 -19.49 -11.24 5.16
N PHE A 90 -20.01 -10.02 5.00
CA PHE A 90 -19.18 -8.84 4.73
C PHE A 90 -18.37 -8.45 6.00
N PRO A 91 -17.08 -8.07 5.89
CA PRO A 91 -16.29 -7.65 7.04
C PRO A 91 -16.90 -6.40 7.70
N LYS A 92 -17.13 -6.44 9.01
CA LYS A 92 -17.78 -5.33 9.74
C LYS A 92 -16.92 -4.07 9.74
N SER A 93 -15.60 -4.25 9.72
CA SER A 93 -14.63 -3.16 9.82
C SER A 93 -14.25 -2.61 8.44
N PHE A 94 -14.74 -3.19 7.34
CA PHE A 94 -14.54 -2.61 6.02
C PHE A 94 -15.57 -1.50 5.79
N ILE A 95 -15.11 -0.27 5.73
CA ILE A 95 -15.94 0.90 5.45
C ILE A 95 -15.60 1.50 4.09
N GLU A 96 -16.61 1.96 3.36
CA GLU A 96 -16.39 2.66 2.11
C GLU A 96 -15.74 4.02 2.40
N PHE A 97 -14.67 4.34 1.67
CA PHE A 97 -14.03 5.64 1.77
C PHE A 97 -15.01 6.76 1.39
N GLN A 98 -15.27 7.63 2.37
CA GLN A 98 -16.06 8.84 2.20
C GLN A 98 -15.14 10.01 1.88
N GLU A 99 -15.50 10.77 0.87
CA GLU A 99 -14.80 12.01 0.51
C GLU A 99 -14.77 12.96 1.69
N LYS A 100 -13.68 13.73 1.79
CA LYS A 100 -13.51 14.70 2.88
C LYS A 100 -13.12 16.04 2.33
N GLU A 101 -13.68 17.09 2.90
CA GLU A 101 -13.25 18.46 2.71
C GLU A 101 -12.75 19.01 4.05
N GLY A 102 -11.54 19.56 4.03
CA GLY A 102 -10.93 20.18 5.19
C GLY A 102 -11.35 21.65 5.33
N PRO A 103 -11.17 22.25 6.52
CA PRO A 103 -11.60 23.62 6.82
C PRO A 103 -10.89 24.70 5.97
N THR A 104 -9.80 24.35 5.29
CA THR A 104 -9.04 25.23 4.40
C THR A 104 -9.34 25.00 2.91
N GLY A 105 -10.46 24.33 2.60
CA GLY A 105 -10.86 23.99 1.23
C GLY A 105 -10.02 22.89 0.58
N LYS A 106 -9.25 22.13 1.37
CA LYS A 106 -8.51 20.96 0.88
C LYS A 106 -9.45 19.78 0.74
N TYR A 107 -9.55 19.25 -0.47
CA TYR A 107 -10.47 18.17 -0.79
C TYR A 107 -9.75 16.84 -1.03
N MET A 108 -10.32 15.78 -0.48
CA MET A 108 -9.82 14.41 -0.55
C MET A 108 -10.86 13.55 -1.29
N PRO A 109 -10.75 13.42 -2.62
CA PRO A 109 -11.77 12.78 -3.46
C PRO A 109 -11.76 11.24 -3.33
N SER A 110 -12.89 10.63 -3.64
CA SER A 110 -13.04 9.18 -3.79
C SER A 110 -13.03 8.84 -5.27
N THR A 111 -11.87 8.42 -5.78
CA THR A 111 -11.74 8.06 -7.21
C THR A 111 -12.26 6.65 -7.53
N LYS A 112 -12.94 5.98 -6.57
CA LYS A 112 -13.45 4.59 -6.61
C LYS A 112 -12.41 3.60 -7.13
N GLY A 113 -12.76 2.40 -7.59
CA GLY A 113 -11.82 1.41 -8.15
C GLY A 113 -12.28 -0.01 -7.86
N ASN A 114 -12.13 -0.93 -8.82
CA ASN A 114 -12.64 -2.29 -8.70
C ASN A 114 -11.55 -3.25 -8.22
N LEU A 115 -10.36 -3.18 -8.80
CA LEU A 115 -9.18 -3.93 -8.38
C LEU A 115 -8.00 -2.97 -8.19
N MET A 116 -7.13 -3.30 -7.23
CA MET A 116 -5.85 -2.64 -7.04
C MET A 116 -4.77 -3.71 -7.01
N LEU A 117 -3.86 -3.69 -7.96
CA LEU A 117 -2.67 -4.53 -7.94
C LEU A 117 -1.48 -3.66 -7.54
N HIS A 118 -0.79 -4.06 -6.48
CA HIS A 118 0.43 -3.41 -6.02
C HIS A 118 1.57 -4.41 -6.10
N ILE A 119 2.56 -4.10 -6.93
CA ILE A 119 3.68 -4.96 -7.29
C ILE A 119 4.97 -4.32 -6.84
N ARG A 120 5.87 -5.11 -6.25
CA ARG A 120 7.19 -4.67 -5.82
C ARG A 120 8.25 -5.67 -6.21
N SER A 121 9.42 -5.18 -6.62
CA SER A 121 10.58 -6.02 -6.93
C SER A 121 11.85 -5.15 -6.90
N ASN A 122 13.02 -5.76 -6.73
CA ASN A 122 14.29 -5.08 -7.03
C ASN A 122 14.53 -4.94 -8.55
N ARG A 123 13.60 -5.42 -9.38
CA ARG A 123 13.61 -5.38 -10.84
C ARG A 123 12.33 -4.75 -11.40
N LYS A 124 12.46 -3.54 -11.94
CA LYS A 124 11.33 -2.77 -12.49
C LYS A 124 10.63 -3.49 -13.64
N ASP A 125 11.38 -4.16 -14.48
CA ASP A 125 10.88 -4.94 -15.61
C ASP A 125 9.99 -6.11 -15.15
N LEU A 126 10.32 -6.75 -14.02
CA LEU A 126 9.49 -7.82 -13.45
C LEU A 126 8.21 -7.30 -12.79
N CYS A 127 8.22 -6.08 -12.25
CA CYS A 127 6.97 -5.43 -11.84
C CYS A 127 6.05 -5.24 -13.05
N PHE A 128 6.61 -4.72 -14.16
CA PHE A 128 5.85 -4.48 -15.38
C PHE A 128 5.33 -5.80 -15.97
N GLU A 129 6.17 -6.82 -16.07
CA GLU A 129 5.79 -8.10 -16.64
C GLU A 129 4.69 -8.79 -15.85
N LEU A 130 4.73 -8.78 -14.51
CA LEU A 130 3.65 -9.35 -13.70
C LEU A 130 2.34 -8.58 -13.90
N GLY A 131 2.39 -7.25 -13.90
CA GLY A 131 1.22 -6.41 -14.14
C GLY A 131 0.61 -6.64 -15.53
N ARG A 132 1.46 -6.79 -16.55
CA ARG A 132 1.07 -7.11 -17.93
C ARG A 132 0.40 -8.49 -18.01
N GLN A 133 1.01 -9.54 -17.46
CA GLN A 133 0.44 -10.89 -17.45
C GLN A 133 -0.89 -10.96 -16.70
N PHE A 134 -1.01 -10.22 -15.59
CA PHE A 134 -2.27 -10.15 -14.84
C PHE A 134 -3.37 -9.44 -15.64
N CYS A 135 -3.07 -8.30 -16.27
CA CYS A 135 -4.06 -7.62 -17.11
C CYS A 135 -4.48 -8.49 -18.30
N GLN A 136 -3.55 -9.24 -18.91
CA GLN A 136 -3.85 -10.17 -20.01
C GLN A 136 -4.70 -11.38 -19.61
N SER A 137 -4.75 -11.74 -18.33
CA SER A 137 -5.63 -12.83 -17.88
C SER A 137 -7.08 -12.37 -17.68
N ILE A 138 -7.33 -11.05 -17.71
CA ILE A 138 -8.66 -10.43 -17.67
C ILE A 138 -9.14 -10.23 -19.12
N PRO A 139 -10.41 -10.55 -19.45
CA PRO A 139 -10.97 -10.23 -20.76
C PRO A 139 -10.85 -8.74 -21.11
N ASP A 140 -10.48 -8.42 -22.36
CA ASP A 140 -10.20 -7.05 -22.78
C ASP A 140 -11.41 -6.11 -22.60
N ASP A 141 -12.62 -6.60 -22.83
CA ASP A 141 -13.89 -5.86 -22.65
C ASP A 141 -14.34 -5.77 -21.18
N SER A 142 -13.66 -6.46 -20.26
CA SER A 142 -13.86 -6.30 -18.82
C SER A 142 -13.09 -5.11 -18.24
N ILE A 143 -12.04 -4.59 -18.89
CA ILE A 143 -11.25 -3.45 -18.37
C ILE A 143 -11.75 -2.14 -18.99
N ALA A 144 -12.47 -1.33 -18.21
CA ALA A 144 -12.93 0.00 -18.64
C ALA A 144 -11.82 1.05 -18.59
N LYS A 145 -10.94 0.97 -17.58
CA LYS A 145 -9.83 1.91 -17.40
C LYS A 145 -8.72 1.27 -16.55
N LEU A 146 -7.47 1.50 -16.93
CA LEU A 146 -6.29 1.16 -16.16
C LEU A 146 -5.54 2.43 -15.77
N ASP A 147 -5.52 2.75 -14.47
CA ASP A 147 -4.66 3.78 -13.91
C ASP A 147 -3.37 3.12 -13.39
N GLU A 148 -2.24 3.38 -14.03
CA GLU A 148 -0.95 2.81 -13.66
C GLU A 148 0.00 3.89 -13.13
N THR A 149 0.72 3.57 -12.05
CA THR A 149 1.71 4.46 -11.44
C THR A 149 2.98 3.69 -11.14
N PHE A 150 4.08 4.15 -11.72
CA PHE A 150 5.41 3.58 -11.55
C PHE A 150 6.15 4.29 -10.44
N GLY A 151 6.66 3.48 -9.54
CA GLY A 151 7.34 3.90 -8.34
C GLY A 151 8.80 3.51 -8.30
N PHE A 152 9.61 4.33 -7.64
CA PHE A 152 10.95 4.01 -7.23
C PHE A 152 11.27 4.58 -5.85
N ALA A 153 12.18 3.93 -5.14
CA ALA A 153 12.77 4.48 -3.92
C ALA A 153 13.68 5.67 -4.28
N TYR A 154 13.45 6.83 -3.67
CA TYR A 154 14.17 8.06 -3.95
C TYR A 154 15.19 8.35 -2.85
N MET A 155 16.42 8.65 -3.25
CA MET A 155 17.54 9.01 -2.36
C MET A 155 17.65 8.11 -1.10
N SER A 156 17.60 6.79 -1.28
CA SER A 156 17.66 5.89 -0.14
C SER A 156 19.04 5.89 0.50
N SER A 157 19.05 6.08 1.81
CA SER A 157 20.23 6.05 2.66
C SER A 157 20.83 4.64 2.72
N GLU A 158 22.15 4.57 2.58
CA GLU A 158 22.91 3.33 2.79
C GLU A 158 23.14 3.03 4.27
N THR A 159 23.02 4.05 5.14
CA THR A 159 23.31 3.92 6.58
C THR A 159 22.11 3.39 7.36
N ASN A 160 20.89 3.83 7.04
CA ASN A 160 19.68 3.45 7.77
C ASN A 160 18.62 2.75 6.89
N GLY A 161 18.86 2.62 5.59
CA GLY A 161 17.96 1.93 4.64
C GLY A 161 16.67 2.69 4.28
N LEU A 162 16.43 3.86 4.89
CA LEU A 162 15.24 4.66 4.63
C LEU A 162 15.36 5.43 3.32
N SER A 163 14.20 5.70 2.69
CA SER A 163 14.11 6.51 1.48
C SER A 163 13.53 7.87 1.79
N GLN A 164 13.90 8.86 0.99
CA GLN A 164 13.28 10.16 1.05
C GLN A 164 12.02 10.18 0.19
N ASP A 165 11.04 10.97 0.60
CA ASP A 165 10.02 11.45 -0.33
C ASP A 165 10.56 12.62 -1.17
N PHE A 166 9.75 13.15 -2.10
CA PHE A 166 10.17 14.29 -2.91
C PHE A 166 10.33 15.61 -2.15
N THR A 167 9.88 15.69 -0.91
CA THR A 167 10.14 16.86 -0.05
C THR A 167 11.56 16.84 0.53
N GLY A 168 12.25 15.69 0.41
CA GLY A 168 13.60 15.45 0.91
C GLY A 168 13.65 15.01 2.37
N PHE A 169 12.51 14.60 2.94
CA PHE A 169 12.44 14.04 4.29
C PHE A 169 12.40 12.51 4.20
N GLU A 170 13.06 11.85 5.15
CA GLU A 170 12.93 10.41 5.31
C GLU A 170 11.48 10.02 5.57
N ASP A 171 11.00 9.00 4.87
CA ASP A 171 9.66 8.46 5.02
C ASP A 171 9.72 7.02 5.52
N GLY A 172 8.84 6.67 6.45
CA GLY A 172 8.78 5.35 7.08
C GLY A 172 9.53 5.18 8.40
N ASN A 173 10.13 6.24 8.98
CA ASN A 173 10.85 6.14 10.28
C ASN A 173 9.99 5.56 11.42
N GLU A 174 8.68 5.81 11.39
CA GLU A 174 7.72 5.40 12.43
C GLU A 174 6.95 4.11 12.08
N ASN A 175 7.31 3.44 10.97
CA ASN A 175 6.71 2.16 10.63
C ASN A 175 7.11 1.07 11.64
N PRO A 176 6.21 0.12 11.95
CA PRO A 176 6.56 -1.03 12.77
C PRO A 176 7.76 -1.81 12.21
N LYS A 177 8.77 -2.04 13.04
CA LYS A 177 10.04 -2.68 12.64
C LYS A 177 10.04 -4.19 12.88
N GLU A 178 9.31 -4.64 13.89
CA GLU A 178 9.20 -6.06 14.21
C GLU A 178 8.04 -6.71 13.46
N ASP A 179 8.19 -7.98 13.06
CA ASP A 179 7.17 -8.71 12.29
C ASP A 179 5.83 -8.79 13.01
N GLU A 180 5.86 -9.06 14.31
CA GLU A 180 4.65 -9.13 15.11
C GLU A 180 3.92 -7.77 15.13
N GLN A 181 4.67 -6.67 15.24
CA GLN A 181 4.09 -5.33 15.23
C GLN A 181 3.53 -4.97 13.85
N ARG A 182 4.23 -5.35 12.77
CA ARG A 182 3.72 -5.20 11.39
C ARG A 182 2.44 -5.98 11.16
N ALA A 183 2.43 -7.26 11.55
CA ALA A 183 1.27 -8.13 11.43
C ALA A 183 0.07 -7.55 12.19
N LYS A 184 0.29 -7.12 13.45
CA LYS A 184 -0.75 -6.50 14.28
C LYS A 184 -1.29 -5.18 13.70
N ALA A 185 -0.45 -4.40 13.02
CA ALA A 185 -0.84 -3.12 12.41
C ALA A 185 -1.49 -3.28 11.02
N ALA A 186 -1.23 -4.37 10.31
CA ALA A 186 -1.64 -4.55 8.92
C ALA A 186 -2.74 -5.59 8.72
N LEU A 187 -2.78 -6.65 9.54
CA LEU A 187 -3.65 -7.80 9.32
C LEU A 187 -4.87 -7.75 10.23
N ILE A 188 -6.00 -8.26 9.72
CA ILE A 188 -7.18 -8.55 10.52
C ILE A 188 -6.82 -9.68 11.49
N CYS A 189 -6.70 -9.33 12.77
CA CYS A 189 -6.47 -10.29 13.86
C CYS A 189 -7.75 -11.02 14.26
N ASP A 190 -7.59 -12.18 14.90
CA ASP A 190 -8.71 -12.91 15.48
C ASP A 190 -9.48 -12.04 16.50
N GLY A 191 -10.80 -12.18 16.53
CA GLY A 191 -11.70 -11.39 17.37
C GLY A 191 -11.95 -9.93 16.94
N HIS A 192 -11.22 -9.39 15.95
CA HIS A 192 -11.44 -8.02 15.46
C HIS A 192 -12.54 -7.94 14.37
N ASP A 193 -12.75 -9.03 13.63
CA ASP A 193 -13.82 -9.17 12.64
C ASP A 193 -14.27 -10.64 12.57
N ILE A 194 -15.07 -10.99 11.56
CA ILE A 194 -15.57 -12.35 11.33
C ILE A 194 -14.38 -13.28 10.97
N PRO A 195 -14.28 -14.50 11.56
CA PRO A 195 -13.09 -15.36 11.43
C PRO A 195 -12.63 -15.66 10.00
N ILE A 196 -13.52 -15.64 9.02
CA ILE A 196 -13.18 -15.90 7.61
C ILE A 196 -12.27 -14.82 6.97
N HIS A 197 -12.20 -13.63 7.57
CA HIS A 197 -11.40 -12.50 7.08
C HIS A 197 -10.04 -12.37 7.77
N VAL A 198 -9.74 -13.20 8.77
CA VAL A 198 -8.45 -13.18 9.50
C VAL A 198 -7.29 -13.38 8.53
N GLY A 199 -6.25 -12.56 8.68
CA GLY A 199 -5.10 -12.51 7.76
C GLY A 199 -5.32 -11.64 6.51
N GLY A 200 -6.53 -11.11 6.31
CA GLY A 200 -6.78 -10.04 5.33
C GLY A 200 -6.26 -8.68 5.81
N SER A 201 -6.36 -7.67 4.94
CA SER A 201 -5.94 -6.29 5.24
C SER A 201 -6.82 -5.30 4.49
N PHE A 202 -6.93 -4.07 5.01
CA PHE A 202 -7.57 -2.96 4.31
C PHE A 202 -6.52 -1.98 3.81
N ALA A 203 -6.63 -1.59 2.54
CA ALA A 203 -5.73 -0.63 1.92
C ALA A 203 -6.48 0.63 1.52
N LEU A 204 -5.94 1.78 1.92
CA LEU A 204 -6.31 3.10 1.40
C LEU A 204 -5.14 3.63 0.58
N THR A 205 -5.42 4.13 -0.62
CA THR A 205 -4.37 4.64 -1.51
C THR A 205 -4.71 6.04 -1.98
N GLN A 206 -3.69 6.88 -2.07
CA GLN A 206 -3.81 8.27 -2.46
C GLN A 206 -2.62 8.65 -3.33
N LYS A 207 -2.88 9.30 -4.47
CA LYS A 207 -1.84 9.83 -5.34
C LYS A 207 -1.69 11.33 -5.08
N TRP A 208 -0.55 11.71 -4.52
CA TRP A 208 -0.25 13.11 -4.20
C TRP A 208 0.61 13.74 -5.30
N LYS A 209 0.20 14.92 -5.77
CA LYS A 209 1.02 15.77 -6.66
C LYS A 209 1.59 16.91 -5.83
N HIS A 210 2.89 16.88 -5.58
CA HIS A 210 3.57 17.93 -4.83
C HIS A 210 3.79 19.17 -5.70
N ASN A 211 3.66 20.36 -5.10
CA ASN A 211 4.18 21.60 -5.69
C ASN A 211 5.60 21.82 -5.15
N LEU A 212 6.59 21.20 -5.81
CA LEU A 212 7.97 21.23 -5.37
C LEU A 212 8.61 22.62 -5.51
N PHE A 213 8.16 23.44 -6.46
CA PHE A 213 8.62 24.83 -6.58
C PHE A 213 8.30 25.61 -5.31
N LYS A 214 7.01 25.64 -4.93
CA LYS A 214 6.57 26.30 -3.69
C LYS A 214 7.21 25.70 -2.44
N TRP A 215 7.42 24.38 -2.42
CA TRP A 215 8.09 23.72 -1.29
C TRP A 215 9.53 24.18 -1.12
N ASN A 216 10.26 24.33 -2.23
CA ASN A 216 11.67 24.71 -2.23
C ASN A 216 11.91 26.20 -2.00
N GLU A 217 10.87 27.04 -2.04
CA GLU A 217 10.93 28.44 -1.61
C GLU A 217 10.99 28.60 -0.08
N LEU A 218 10.53 27.58 0.67
CA LEU A 218 10.57 27.58 2.12
C LEU A 218 12.00 27.35 2.63
N SER A 219 12.36 28.03 3.72
CA SER A 219 13.57 27.71 4.48
C SER A 219 13.52 26.29 5.06
N GLN A 220 14.69 25.72 5.36
CA GLN A 220 14.74 24.40 5.99
C GLN A 220 13.97 24.38 7.32
N GLU A 221 14.07 25.42 8.14
CA GLU A 221 13.34 25.52 9.41
C GLU A 221 11.82 25.47 9.20
N GLU A 222 11.30 26.17 8.19
CA GLU A 222 9.87 26.13 7.85
C GLU A 222 9.43 24.73 7.37
N GLN A 223 10.23 24.09 6.52
CA GLN A 223 9.96 22.71 6.07
C GLN A 223 9.95 21.73 7.26
N GLU A 224 10.92 21.84 8.14
CA GLU A 224 11.06 21.02 9.35
C GLU A 224 9.87 21.24 10.30
N ASN A 225 9.42 22.48 10.48
CA ASN A 225 8.23 22.80 11.27
C ASN A 225 6.93 22.25 10.66
N ILE A 226 6.80 22.27 9.32
CA ILE A 226 5.65 21.68 8.62
C ILE A 226 5.66 20.15 8.75
N MET A 227 6.82 19.50 8.66
CA MET A 227 6.93 18.05 8.79
C MET A 227 6.84 17.59 10.25
N GLY A 228 7.38 18.38 11.18
CA GLY A 228 7.54 18.05 12.59
C GLY A 228 8.79 17.21 12.89
N ARG A 229 9.77 17.20 11.99
CA ARG A 229 11.06 16.51 12.14
C ARG A 229 12.19 17.32 11.52
N THR A 230 13.42 17.07 11.93
CA THR A 230 14.61 17.59 11.24
C THR A 230 14.84 16.87 9.91
N LYS A 231 15.44 17.58 8.95
CA LYS A 231 15.83 17.06 7.63
C LYS A 231 17.25 16.45 7.70
N GLY A 232 17.51 15.43 6.87
CA GLY A 232 18.80 14.72 6.82
C GLY A 232 18.80 13.35 7.49
N GLU A 233 19.95 12.68 7.47
CA GLU A 233 20.10 11.25 7.85
C GLU A 233 19.86 10.95 9.34
N GLU A 234 20.00 11.96 10.20
CA GLU A 234 19.66 11.87 11.63
C GLU A 234 18.32 12.55 11.95
N SER A 235 17.28 12.31 11.15
CA SER A 235 15.98 12.92 11.33
C SER A 235 15.40 12.63 12.73
N LYS A 236 15.13 13.68 13.52
CA LYS A 236 14.56 13.61 14.87
C LYS A 236 13.24 14.37 14.94
N LYS A 237 12.29 13.90 15.75
CA LYS A 237 11.02 14.63 16.00
C LYS A 237 11.29 15.96 16.70
N ILE A 238 10.71 17.03 16.19
CA ILE A 238 10.78 18.36 16.81
C ILE A 238 9.95 18.38 18.10
N ARG A 239 10.48 19.03 19.14
CA ARG A 239 9.82 19.19 20.44
C ARG A 239 9.94 20.64 20.93
N PRO A 240 8.84 21.25 21.42
CA PRO A 240 7.48 20.72 21.47
C PRO A 240 6.89 20.49 20.07
N LYS A 241 5.91 19.59 19.93
CA LYS A 241 5.27 19.33 18.63
C LYS A 241 4.54 20.58 18.16
N VAL A 242 4.83 21.03 16.95
CA VAL A 242 4.02 22.07 16.27
C VAL A 242 2.66 21.44 15.94
N SER A 243 1.56 22.03 16.42
CA SER A 243 0.22 21.44 16.34
C SER A 243 -0.31 21.25 14.91
N THR A 244 0.24 21.99 13.94
CA THR A 244 -0.09 21.89 12.52
C THR A 244 0.84 20.96 11.74
N SER A 245 1.92 20.45 12.36
CA SER A 245 2.89 19.60 11.69
C SER A 245 2.30 18.25 11.25
N HIS A 246 2.86 17.66 10.20
CA HIS A 246 2.48 16.33 9.72
C HIS A 246 2.52 15.29 10.86
N VAL A 247 3.65 15.22 11.58
CA VAL A 247 3.80 14.30 12.73
C VAL A 247 2.75 14.55 13.82
N ALA A 248 2.40 15.79 14.13
CA ALA A 248 1.37 16.05 15.13
C ALA A 248 -0.03 15.59 14.70
N ARG A 249 -0.31 15.57 13.38
CA ARG A 249 -1.61 15.19 12.82
C ARG A 249 -1.74 13.70 12.54
N THR A 250 -0.63 12.97 12.40
CA THR A 250 -0.64 11.53 12.08
C THR A 250 -0.23 10.63 13.23
N ASP A 251 0.45 11.15 14.25
CA ASP A 251 0.83 10.39 15.46
C ASP A 251 -0.36 10.34 16.43
N LEU A 252 -1.33 9.48 16.13
CA LEU A 252 -2.61 9.34 16.83
C LEU A 252 -2.54 8.29 17.93
N LYS A 253 -3.28 8.54 19.01
CA LYS A 253 -3.49 7.60 20.11
C LYS A 253 -4.96 7.42 20.40
N GLU A 254 -5.36 6.18 20.65
CA GLU A 254 -6.69 5.82 21.14
C GLU A 254 -6.56 5.08 22.46
N ASN A 255 -7.22 5.57 23.51
CA ASN A 255 -7.13 5.02 24.87
C ASN A 255 -5.67 4.90 25.39
N GLY A 256 -4.81 5.84 25.00
CA GLY A 256 -3.38 5.83 25.37
C GLY A 256 -2.51 4.89 24.54
N ILE A 257 -3.09 4.11 23.63
CA ILE A 257 -2.41 3.17 22.74
C ILE A 257 -2.19 3.85 21.38
N ASP A 258 -0.97 3.77 20.85
CA ASP A 258 -0.65 4.32 19.54
C ASP A 258 -1.42 3.58 18.44
N ILE A 259 -2.13 4.33 17.59
CA ILE A 259 -2.75 3.76 16.39
C ILE A 259 -1.67 3.71 15.31
N LYS A 260 -1.25 2.49 14.95
CA LYS A 260 -0.28 2.27 13.88
C LYS A 260 -0.99 1.74 12.64
N VAL A 261 -0.70 2.36 11.51
CA VAL A 261 -0.99 1.81 10.19
C VAL A 261 0.34 1.36 9.60
N ALA A 262 0.38 0.17 9.00
CA ALA A 262 1.53 -0.21 8.20
C ALA A 262 1.52 0.59 6.89
N LEU A 263 2.25 1.71 6.87
CA LEU A 263 2.33 2.56 5.68
C LEU A 263 3.25 1.91 4.66
N LYS A 264 2.64 1.40 3.59
CA LYS A 264 3.33 1.18 2.32
C LYS A 264 3.28 2.47 1.52
N ARG A 265 4.02 3.50 1.94
CA ARG A 265 4.33 4.63 1.05
C ARG A 265 5.43 4.19 0.12
N ASP A 266 5.00 3.35 -0.80
CA ASP A 266 5.81 2.96 -1.92
C ASP A 266 5.77 4.12 -2.90
N THR A 267 6.82 4.93 -2.80
CA THR A 267 7.54 5.56 -3.92
C THR A 267 7.13 6.94 -4.44
N SER A 268 8.21 7.61 -4.84
CA SER A 268 8.28 8.79 -5.66
C SER A 268 7.92 8.46 -7.12
N THR A 269 7.13 9.33 -7.77
CA THR A 269 6.67 9.12 -9.16
C THR A 269 6.90 10.39 -9.96
N GLN A 270 7.62 10.31 -11.09
CA GLN A 270 7.80 11.47 -11.96
C GLN A 270 6.57 11.59 -12.87
N SER A 271 5.81 12.68 -12.76
CA SER A 271 4.82 13.03 -13.78
C SER A 271 5.55 13.61 -15.00
N LYS A 272 5.22 13.12 -16.20
CA LYS A 272 5.52 13.85 -17.44
C LYS A 272 4.76 15.17 -17.49
#